data_AF-A0A971ZQE3-F1
#
_entry.id   AF-A0A971ZQE3-F1
#
_cell.length_a   1.000
_cell.length_b   1.000
_cell.length_c   1.000
_cell.angle_alpha   90.00
_cell.angle_beta   90.00
_cell.angle_gamma   90.00
#
_symmetry.space_group_name_H-M   'P 1'
#
loop_
_entity.id
_entity.type
_entity.pdbx_description
1 polymer ?
#
loop_
_entity_poly.entity_id
_entity_poly.type
_entity_poly.pdbx_seq_one_letter_code
_entity_poly.pdbx_strand_id
1 'polypeptide(L)' 'HPNFYPRHDGDGANKAIGRRVTVRFKDGETMKGVTTNINPDRLGFFLQPIDPQSNIERCFVVKQATNAVILQ' A
#
# COMPACT_ATOMS: atom_id res chain seq x y z
N HIS A 1 -16.37 -24.63 -0.20
CA HIS A 1 -15.40 -24.52 0.91
C HIS A 1 -14.39 -23.44 0.56
N PRO A 2 -14.36 -22.27 1.24
CA PRO A 2 -13.29 -21.30 1.05
C PRO A 2 -12.10 -21.67 1.92
N ASN A 3 -10.93 -21.74 1.29
CA ASN A 3 -9.65 -22.09 1.90
C ASN A 3 -9.26 -21.05 2.95
N PHE A 4 -8.99 -21.52 4.15
CA PHE A 4 -8.43 -20.76 5.25
C PHE A 4 -6.93 -20.57 4.99
N TYR A 5 -6.51 -19.36 4.61
CA TYR A 5 -5.10 -18.99 4.71
C TYR A 5 -4.85 -18.54 6.16
N PRO A 6 -4.09 -19.31 6.96
CA PRO A 6 -3.75 -18.88 8.30
C PRO A 6 -2.98 -17.57 8.18
N ARG A 7 -3.51 -16.50 8.76
CA ARG A 7 -2.75 -15.27 8.98
C ARG A 7 -1.62 -15.66 9.91
N HIS A 8 -0.40 -15.79 9.39
CA HIS A 8 0.77 -15.90 10.23
C HIS A 8 0.82 -14.62 11.05
N ASP A 9 0.50 -14.76 12.33
CA ASP A 9 0.80 -13.81 13.39
C ASP A 9 2.33 -13.60 13.41
N GLY A 10 2.79 -12.68 12.58
CA GLY A 10 4.15 -12.19 12.58
C GLY A 10 4.26 -11.05 13.58
N ASP A 11 4.30 -11.39 14.86
CA ASP A 11 5.03 -10.56 15.84
C ASP A 11 6.50 -10.55 15.37
N GLY A 12 6.82 -9.56 14.53
CA GLY A 12 8.05 -9.54 13.78
C GLY A 12 8.45 -8.09 13.58
N ALA A 13 9.51 -7.71 14.27
CA ALA A 13 10.24 -6.46 14.11
C ALA A 13 10.85 -6.25 12.72
N ASN A 14 10.17 -6.62 11.63
CA ASN A 14 10.44 -6.07 10.31
C ASN A 14 9.69 -4.76 10.21
N LYS A 15 10.29 -3.71 10.76
CA LYS A 15 9.98 -2.32 10.39
C LYS A 15 9.99 -2.29 8.87
N ALA A 16 8.82 -2.26 8.23
CA ALA A 16 8.76 -2.19 6.78
C ALA A 16 9.57 -0.95 6.36
N ILE A 17 10.71 -1.17 5.72
CA ILE A 17 11.66 -0.11 5.39
C ILE A 17 11.00 0.69 4.27
N GLY A 18 10.35 1.80 4.62
CA GLY A 18 9.57 2.59 3.67
C GLY A 18 8.83 3.75 4.32
N ARG A 19 8.45 4.73 3.51
CA ARG A 19 7.61 5.86 3.92
C ARG A 19 6.16 5.38 4.01
N ARG A 20 5.53 5.62 5.15
CA ARG A 20 4.09 5.39 5.32
C ARG A 20 3.34 6.46 4.53
N VAL A 21 2.33 6.03 3.77
CA VAL A 21 1.55 6.94 2.94
C VAL A 21 0.07 6.62 3.00
N THR A 22 -0.75 7.65 2.82
CA THR A 22 -2.18 7.53 2.50
C THR A 22 -2.40 8.03 1.09
N VAL A 23 -2.95 7.17 0.23
CA VAL A 23 -3.30 7.47 -1.16
C VAL A 23 -4.81 7.65 -1.24
N ARG A 24 -5.26 8.80 -1.77
CA ARG A 24 -6.66 9.06 -2.09
C ARG A 24 -6.84 8.96 -3.59
N PHE A 25 -7.73 8.09 -4.04
CA PHE A 25 -8.03 7.87 -5.45
C PHE A 25 -9.18 8.76 -5.94
N LYS A 26 -9.29 8.90 -7.27
CA LYS A 26 -10.31 9.72 -7.93
C LYS A 26 -11.72 9.15 -7.85
N ASP A 27 -11.84 7.85 -7.69
CA ASP A 27 -13.09 7.12 -7.48
C ASP A 27 -13.63 7.22 -6.04
N GLY A 28 -12.85 7.82 -5.12
CA GLY A 28 -13.20 7.96 -3.71
C GLY A 28 -12.55 6.92 -2.80
N GLU A 29 -11.85 5.92 -3.33
CA GLU A 29 -11.14 4.95 -2.51
C GLU A 29 -9.94 5.57 -1.78
N THR A 30 -9.61 5.01 -0.61
CA THR A 30 -8.44 5.40 0.17
C THR A 30 -7.64 4.18 0.57
N MET A 31 -6.35 4.19 0.25
CA MET A 31 -5.43 3.10 0.59
C MET A 31 -4.30 3.61 1.48
N LYS A 32 -3.99 2.84 2.53
CA LYS A 32 -2.87 3.11 3.43
C LYS A 32 -1.83 2.02 3.24
N GLY A 33 -0.56 2.41 3.15
CA GLY A 33 0.51 1.46 2.93
C GLY A 33 1.89 2.05 3.17
N VAL A 34 2.90 1.25 2.83
CA VAL A 34 4.29 1.65 2.83
C VAL A 34 4.85 1.61 1.41
N THR A 35 5.66 2.61 1.08
CA THR A 35 6.37 2.68 -0.20
C THR A 35 7.83 3.04 0.02
N THR A 36 8.72 2.50 -0.81
CA THR A 36 10.15 2.77 -0.70
C THR A 36 10.54 4.09 -1.37
N ASN A 37 9.85 4.47 -2.46
CA ASN A 37 10.16 5.68 -3.21
C ASN A 37 8.95 6.19 -4.01
N ILE A 38 8.83 7.52 -4.11
CA ILE A 38 7.90 8.19 -5.01
C ILE A 38 8.75 9.07 -5.93
N ASN A 39 8.87 8.67 -7.19
CA ASN A 39 9.57 9.45 -8.20
C ASN A 39 8.55 10.33 -8.98
N PRO A 40 8.72 11.66 -9.03
CA PRO A 40 7.81 12.56 -9.75
C PRO A 40 7.79 12.31 -11.27
N ASP A 41 8.86 11.79 -11.86
CA ASP A 41 8.99 11.54 -13.30
C ASP A 41 8.40 10.19 -13.76
N ARG A 42 8.13 9.26 -12.82
CA ARG A 42 7.51 7.96 -13.14
C ARG A 42 6.00 8.07 -13.21
N LEU A 43 5.32 7.15 -13.90
CA LEU A 43 3.84 7.14 -13.96
C LEU A 43 3.17 6.75 -12.64
N GLY A 44 3.91 6.09 -11.74
CA GLY A 44 3.39 5.50 -10.52
C GLY A 44 4.47 4.99 -9.60
N PHE A 45 4.07 4.33 -8.53
CA PHE A 45 4.94 3.73 -7.53
C PHE A 45 4.31 2.47 -6.94
N PHE A 46 5.14 1.60 -6.36
CA PHE A 46 4.64 0.43 -5.65
C PHE A 46 4.23 0.80 -4.22
N LEU A 47 3.08 0.29 -3.79
CA LEU A 47 2.56 0.42 -2.44
C LEU A 47 2.31 -0.98 -1.88
N GLN A 48 2.78 -1.22 -0.66
CA GLN A 48 2.44 -2.42 0.10
C GLN A 48 1.37 -2.02 1.14
N PRO A 49 0.14 -2.54 1.04
CA PRO A 49 -0.90 -2.25 2.01
C PRO A 49 -0.49 -2.68 3.42
N ILE A 50 -0.85 -1.88 4.42
CA ILE A 50 -0.63 -2.23 5.84
C ILE A 50 -1.86 -2.92 6.46
N ASP A 51 -2.88 -3.22 5.66
CA ASP A 51 -4.07 -3.91 6.14
C ASP A 51 -3.79 -5.43 6.22
N PRO A 52 -3.74 -6.00 7.44
CA PRO A 52 -3.43 -7.42 7.64
C PRO A 52 -4.53 -8.37 7.16
N GLN A 53 -5.70 -7.85 6.74
CA GLN A 53 -6.77 -8.63 6.11
C GLN A 53 -6.73 -8.55 4.58
N SER A 54 -5.85 -7.71 4.01
CA SER A 54 -5.75 -7.56 2.57
C SER A 54 -5.03 -8.75 1.92
N ASN A 55 -5.61 -9.29 0.85
CA ASN A 55 -4.96 -10.29 -0.01
C ASN A 55 -3.98 -9.67 -1.01
N ILE A 56 -3.68 -8.37 -0.88
CA ILE A 56 -2.81 -7.63 -1.81
C ILE A 56 -1.41 -7.58 -1.19
N GLU A 57 -0.49 -8.38 -1.72
CA GLU A 57 0.91 -8.36 -1.28
C GLU A 57 1.61 -7.04 -1.65
N ARG A 58 1.29 -6.50 -2.83
CA ARG A 58 1.81 -5.23 -3.37
C ARG A 58 0.94 -4.77 -4.54
N CYS A 59 0.67 -3.47 -4.65
CA CYS A 59 -0.04 -2.88 -5.78
C CYS A 59 0.79 -1.77 -6.43
N PHE A 60 0.56 -1.52 -7.73
CA PHE A 60 1.14 -0.39 -8.44
C PHE A 60 0.13 0.76 -8.51
N VAL A 61 0.44 1.86 -7.84
CA VAL A 61 -0.39 3.06 -7.80
C VAL A 61 -0.06 3.94 -9.00
N VAL A 62 -1.02 4.13 -9.91
CA VAL A 62 -0.91 5.07 -11.03
C VAL A 62 -1.22 6.47 -10.54
N LYS A 63 -0.26 7.40 -10.63
CA LYS A 63 -0.42 8.78 -10.10
C LYS A 63 -1.58 9.54 -10.75
N GLN A 64 -1.86 9.28 -12.02
CA GLN A 64 -2.98 9.92 -12.71
C GLN A 64 -4.35 9.53 -12.12
N ALA A 65 -4.44 8.38 -11.43
CA ALA A 65 -5.65 7.93 -10.76
C ALA A 65 -5.80 8.48 -9.33
N THR A 66 -4.80 9.21 -8.82
CA THR A 66 -4.83 9.74 -7.45
C THR A 66 -5.24 11.21 -7.43
N ASN A 67 -5.94 11.59 -6.35
CA ASN A 67 -6.18 12.97 -5.97
C ASN A 67 -5.07 13.50 -5.07
N ALA A 68 -4.55 12.66 -4.17
CA ALA A 68 -3.50 13.03 -3.24
C ALA A 68 -2.68 11.83 -2.79
N VAL A 69 -1.39 12.08 -2.51
CA VAL A 69 -0.51 11.15 -1.80
C VAL A 69 0.05 11.89 -0.60
N ILE A 70 -0.29 11.43 0.60
CA ILE A 70 0.04 12.10 1.86
C ILE A 70 1.08 11.23 2.58
N LEU A 71 2.26 11.79 2.83
CA LEU A 71 3.28 11.14 3.67
C LEU A 71 2.85 11.23 5.14
N GLN A 72 3.03 10.15 5.90
CA GLN A 72 2.78 10.07 7.34
C GLN A 72 4.06 10.12 8.15
#